data_AF-A0A2I0WXT3-F1
#
_entry.id   AF-A0A2I0WXT3-F1
#
_cell.length_a   1.000
_cell.length_b   1.000
_cell.length_c   1.000
_cell.angle_alpha   90.00
_cell.angle_beta   90.00
_cell.angle_gamma   90.00
#
_symmetry.space_group_name_H-M   'P 1'
#
loop_
_entity.id
_entity.type
_entity.pdbx_description
1 polymer ?
#
loop_
_entity_poly.entity_id
_entity_poly.type
_entity_poly.pdbx_seq_one_letter_code
_entity_poly.pdbx_strand_id
1 'polypeptide(L)'
;MGPIPNYDQHAQRLIEPDLSVQTRLQMVMEVRDSLEIAHTSEYLNFLKCYFRAFSMILTQITTPQMTENVEHKLRNVVVEILNRLPHSEVLRPFVQDLLKLSLQVLTQDNEDNALISIRIIFDLLRNFRPTVESEVQPFIDFVCAIYQSFPSTVRYFFEQPHSSTTAASNAAAAANAGSSSLIGGGGPGAEDGTALLDASQASVPYVGAGQLNPSTRSFKIVTESPLVVMFMFQLYSKLVQTNIPCLLPLMVSAISIPGPEKVPPHLKTQFVELKGAQVKTLSFLTYLLRSFADYIRSHEESICKSIVNLLVTCPDSVSIRKELLIALKHVLTTDLKRGLFPLIDTLLEERVLIGTGRVCIETLRPLAYSLLAEIVHYVRNELSLSQLSCIIYLFSRNMHDSSLTIVVHTTCARLMLNLVEPIYEKGVDQQTMDDARVLLGRILDAFVGKFGTLKRIVPQLVEEGEEGKERSILRLKLEVPMQVTMSSS
;
A
#
# COMPACT_ATOMS: atom_id res chain seq x y z
N MET A 1 20.26 28.68 -15.17
CA MET A 1 19.73 29.67 -14.21
C MET A 1 20.87 30.05 -13.30
N GLY A 2 21.19 31.34 -13.16
CA GLY A 2 22.24 31.81 -12.24
C GLY A 2 21.75 31.86 -10.79
N PRO A 3 22.63 31.99 -9.79
CA PRO A 3 22.24 32.07 -8.38
C PRO A 3 21.37 33.31 -8.11
N ILE A 4 20.34 33.17 -7.27
CA ILE A 4 19.44 34.28 -6.90
C ILE A 4 20.25 35.34 -6.13
N PRO A 5 20.42 36.56 -6.66
CA PRO A 5 21.39 37.52 -6.11
C PRO A 5 20.89 38.25 -4.86
N ASN A 6 19.57 38.41 -4.69
CA ASN A 6 18.96 39.04 -3.53
C ASN A 6 17.65 38.34 -3.12
N TYR A 7 17.71 37.56 -2.04
CA TYR A 7 16.59 36.74 -1.56
C TYR A 7 15.41 37.58 -1.06
N ASP A 8 15.66 38.71 -0.41
CA ASP A 8 14.61 39.55 0.16
C ASP A 8 13.78 40.19 -0.96
N GLN A 9 14.44 40.80 -1.94
CA GLN A 9 13.75 41.38 -3.10
C GLN A 9 13.00 40.32 -3.92
N HIS A 10 13.60 39.13 -4.09
CA HIS A 10 12.96 38.04 -4.80
C HIS A 10 11.72 37.51 -4.06
N ALA A 11 11.80 37.35 -2.75
CA ALA A 11 10.67 36.94 -1.90
C ALA A 11 9.55 37.99 -1.83
N GLN A 12 9.90 39.28 -1.80
CA GLN A 12 8.92 40.37 -1.86
C GLN A 12 8.17 40.39 -3.19
N ARG A 13 8.87 40.17 -4.30
CA ARG A 13 8.24 40.10 -5.62
C ARG A 13 7.29 38.91 -5.76
N LEU A 14 7.60 37.76 -5.12
CA LEU A 14 6.71 36.58 -5.10
C LEU A 14 5.32 36.87 -4.51
N ILE A 15 5.24 37.78 -3.54
CA ILE A 15 3.98 38.11 -2.84
C ILE A 15 3.22 39.30 -3.46
N GLU A 16 3.75 39.94 -4.50
CA GLU A 16 3.07 41.05 -5.19
C GLU A 16 1.73 40.57 -5.78
N PRO A 17 0.61 41.28 -5.55
CA PRO A 17 -0.72 40.81 -5.93
C PRO A 17 -0.91 40.68 -7.45
N ASP A 18 -0.34 41.62 -8.22
CA ASP A 18 -0.51 41.72 -9.67
C ASP A 18 0.34 40.73 -10.47
N LEU A 19 1.19 39.95 -9.80
CA LEU A 19 2.08 39.00 -10.46
C LEU A 19 1.30 37.78 -10.97
N SER A 20 1.50 37.42 -12.25
CA SER A 20 0.83 36.26 -12.84
C SER A 20 1.25 34.94 -12.16
N VAL A 21 0.34 33.98 -12.08
CA VAL A 21 0.61 32.63 -11.51
C VAL A 21 1.75 31.93 -12.25
N GLN A 22 1.85 32.12 -13.56
CA GLN A 22 2.91 31.51 -14.37
C GLN A 22 4.29 32.11 -14.09
N THR A 23 4.37 33.43 -13.87
CA THR A 23 5.62 34.08 -13.44
C THR A 23 6.00 33.66 -12.03
N ARG A 24 5.03 33.56 -11.10
CA ARG A 24 5.28 33.01 -9.75
C ARG A 24 5.84 31.59 -9.81
N LEU A 25 5.28 30.74 -10.68
CA LEU A 25 5.78 29.38 -10.87
C LEU A 25 7.24 29.36 -11.33
N GLN A 26 7.61 30.19 -12.31
CA GLN A 26 9.00 30.27 -12.78
C GLN A 26 9.95 30.68 -11.63
N MET A 27 9.59 31.71 -10.88
CA MET A 27 10.37 32.17 -9.74
C MET A 27 10.50 31.11 -8.63
N VAL A 28 9.43 30.39 -8.31
CA VAL A 28 9.48 29.30 -7.32
C VAL A 28 10.32 28.13 -7.83
N MET A 29 10.29 27.83 -9.14
CA MET A 29 11.17 26.81 -9.74
C MET A 29 12.65 27.21 -9.63
N GLU A 30 13.00 28.49 -9.81
CA GLU A 30 14.37 28.98 -9.58
C GLU A 30 14.82 28.76 -8.13
N VAL A 31 13.91 28.98 -7.16
CA VAL A 31 14.20 28.72 -5.74
C VAL A 31 14.39 27.22 -5.48
N ARG A 32 13.55 26.35 -6.06
CA ARG A 32 13.70 24.89 -5.95
C ARG A 32 15.04 24.43 -6.53
N ASP A 33 15.43 24.96 -7.68
CA ASP A 33 16.67 24.59 -8.37
C ASP A 33 17.91 25.11 -7.62
N SER A 34 17.76 26.15 -6.79
CA SER A 34 18.82 26.72 -5.94
C SER A 34 18.76 26.25 -4.47
N LEU A 35 18.00 25.19 -4.16
CA LEU A 35 17.69 24.81 -2.78
C LEU A 35 18.89 24.31 -1.97
N GLU A 36 20.01 23.97 -2.62
CA GLU A 36 21.26 23.58 -1.95
C GLU A 36 21.73 24.63 -0.94
N ILE A 37 21.36 25.90 -1.13
CA ILE A 37 21.66 26.98 -0.19
C ILE A 37 21.12 26.72 1.23
N ALA A 38 20.03 25.97 1.36
CA ALA A 38 19.44 25.61 2.65
C ALA A 38 20.37 24.71 3.50
N HIS A 39 21.42 24.12 2.91
CA HIS A 39 22.44 23.34 3.60
C HIS A 39 23.68 24.17 4.00
N THR A 40 23.68 25.47 3.75
CA THR A 40 24.80 26.38 4.05
C THR A 40 24.50 27.28 5.26
N SER A 41 25.44 28.17 5.61
CA SER A 41 25.23 29.19 6.64
C SER A 41 24.09 30.17 6.32
N GLU A 42 23.66 30.26 5.06
CA GLU A 42 22.57 31.13 4.62
C GLU A 42 21.17 30.58 4.91
N TYR A 43 21.05 29.37 5.49
CA TYR A 43 19.75 28.74 5.72
C TYR A 43 18.77 29.60 6.52
N LEU A 44 19.25 30.26 7.58
CA LEU A 44 18.40 31.14 8.39
C LEU A 44 17.88 32.34 7.57
N ASN A 45 18.74 32.90 6.71
CA ASN A 45 18.40 34.02 5.84
C ASN A 45 17.35 33.60 4.81
N PHE A 46 17.58 32.44 4.17
CA PHE A 46 16.61 31.80 3.28
C PHE A 46 15.24 31.63 3.94
N LEU A 47 15.18 31.07 5.15
CA LEU A 47 13.92 30.88 5.87
C LEU A 47 13.22 32.21 6.18
N LYS A 48 13.96 33.21 6.65
CA LYS A 48 13.40 34.54 6.96
C LYS A 48 12.74 35.19 5.73
N CYS A 49 13.37 35.09 4.57
CA CYS A 49 12.83 35.67 3.33
C CYS A 49 11.66 34.83 2.78
N TYR A 50 11.87 33.53 2.59
CA TYR A 50 10.96 32.71 1.78
C TYR A 50 9.85 32.03 2.56
N PHE A 51 10.02 31.72 3.85
CA PHE A 51 9.00 30.97 4.59
C PHE A 51 7.66 31.70 4.60
N ARG A 52 7.69 33.02 4.86
CA ARG A 52 6.49 33.87 4.79
C ARG A 52 5.89 33.89 3.39
N ALA A 53 6.72 34.04 2.35
CA ALA A 53 6.25 34.08 0.97
C ALA A 53 5.55 32.76 0.58
N PHE A 54 6.15 31.61 0.92
CA PHE A 54 5.56 30.29 0.69
C PHE A 54 4.25 30.09 1.45
N SER A 55 4.19 30.51 2.72
CA SER A 55 2.97 30.47 3.51
C SER A 55 1.85 31.31 2.87
N MET A 56 2.15 32.54 2.43
CA MET A 56 1.19 33.39 1.72
C MET A 56 0.75 32.79 0.38
N ILE A 57 1.67 32.16 -0.37
CA ILE A 57 1.32 31.48 -1.61
C ILE A 57 0.27 30.41 -1.37
N LEU A 58 0.47 29.56 -0.37
CA LEU A 58 -0.41 28.43 -0.07
C LEU A 58 -1.72 28.81 0.62
N THR A 59 -1.78 29.96 1.30
CA THR A 59 -2.95 30.34 2.13
C THR A 59 -3.77 31.50 1.58
N GLN A 60 -3.17 32.45 0.87
CA GLN A 60 -3.83 33.71 0.46
C GLN A 60 -3.82 33.93 -1.05
N ILE A 61 -2.70 33.63 -1.71
CA ILE A 61 -2.50 33.97 -3.13
C ILE A 61 -3.12 32.91 -4.05
N THR A 62 -3.07 31.64 -3.64
CA THR A 62 -3.62 30.53 -4.42
C THR A 62 -4.67 29.78 -3.61
N THR A 63 -5.54 29.09 -4.31
CA THR A 63 -6.57 28.22 -3.75
C THR A 63 -6.27 26.76 -4.10
N PRO A 64 -6.67 25.79 -3.25
CA PRO A 64 -6.60 24.38 -3.58
C PRO A 64 -7.22 24.06 -4.95
N GLN A 65 -6.44 23.38 -5.80
CA GLN A 65 -6.85 23.05 -7.16
C GLN A 65 -7.20 21.56 -7.26
N MET A 66 -8.31 21.25 -7.94
CA MET A 66 -8.76 19.88 -8.22
C MET A 66 -8.41 19.41 -9.64
N THR A 67 -7.60 20.20 -10.35
CA THR A 67 -7.12 19.89 -11.70
C THR A 67 -5.63 20.22 -11.82
N GLU A 68 -4.93 19.48 -12.67
CA GLU A 68 -3.50 19.69 -12.97
C GLU A 68 -3.28 20.95 -13.81
N ASN A 69 -3.42 22.11 -13.19
CA ASN A 69 -3.20 23.42 -13.82
C ASN A 69 -1.92 24.10 -13.30
N VAL A 70 -1.60 25.28 -13.84
CA VAL A 70 -0.39 26.02 -13.48
C VAL A 70 -0.38 26.42 -11.99
N GLU A 71 -1.56 26.70 -11.42
CA GLU A 71 -1.72 27.04 -10.00
C GLU A 71 -1.50 25.82 -9.10
N HIS A 72 -2.01 24.65 -9.48
CA HIS A 72 -1.72 23.38 -8.83
C HIS A 72 -0.22 23.12 -8.82
N LYS A 73 0.44 23.26 -9.98
CA LYS A 73 1.88 23.06 -10.11
C LYS A 73 2.67 24.05 -9.25
N LEU A 74 2.26 25.31 -9.17
CA LEU A 74 2.87 26.30 -8.28
C LEU A 74 2.77 25.85 -6.82
N ARG A 75 1.57 25.47 -6.34
CA ARG A 75 1.36 24.97 -4.97
C ARG A 75 2.21 23.75 -4.70
N ASN A 76 2.23 22.80 -5.63
CA ASN A 76 2.98 21.56 -5.52
C ASN A 76 4.48 21.80 -5.35
N VAL A 77 5.08 22.65 -6.19
CA VAL A 77 6.51 22.99 -6.08
C VAL A 77 6.82 23.67 -4.74
N VAL A 78 5.94 24.55 -4.24
CA VAL A 78 6.14 25.16 -2.91
C VAL A 78 6.16 24.10 -1.81
N VAL A 79 5.21 23.16 -1.81
CA VAL A 79 5.16 22.07 -0.81
C VAL A 79 6.37 21.14 -0.95
N GLU A 80 6.85 20.87 -2.16
CA GLU A 80 8.10 20.12 -2.39
C GLU A 80 9.34 20.81 -1.80
N ILE A 81 9.46 22.13 -1.96
CA ILE A 81 10.54 22.92 -1.35
C ILE A 81 10.48 22.77 0.17
N LEU A 82 9.30 22.95 0.76
CA LEU A 82 9.10 22.82 2.22
C LEU A 82 9.48 21.42 2.74
N ASN A 83 9.20 20.37 1.97
CA ASN A 83 9.56 18.99 2.31
C ASN A 83 11.06 18.68 2.24
N ARG A 84 11.82 19.50 1.52
CA ARG A 84 13.27 19.31 1.35
C ARG A 84 14.10 20.17 2.33
N LEU A 85 13.46 20.92 3.22
CA LEU A 85 14.14 21.76 4.20
C LEU A 85 14.92 20.91 5.22
N PRO A 86 16.19 21.25 5.54
CA PRO A 86 16.96 20.51 6.54
C PRO A 86 16.38 20.64 7.96
N HIS A 87 16.25 19.51 8.65
CA HIS A 87 15.81 19.44 10.05
C HIS A 87 16.92 19.80 11.05
N SER A 88 17.51 20.99 10.91
CA SER A 88 18.51 21.53 11.83
C SER A 88 17.87 22.42 12.90
N GLU A 89 18.64 22.78 13.93
CA GLU A 89 18.19 23.73 14.97
C GLU A 89 17.80 25.11 14.42
N VAL A 90 18.31 25.47 13.23
CA VAL A 90 17.95 26.72 12.53
C VAL A 90 16.47 26.75 12.13
N LEU A 91 15.87 25.58 11.85
CA LEU A 91 14.45 25.49 11.49
C LEU A 91 13.52 25.67 12.70
N ARG A 92 14.01 25.41 13.93
CA ARG A 92 13.21 25.35 15.16
C ARG A 92 12.24 26.53 15.35
N PRO A 93 12.61 27.81 15.09
CA PRO A 93 11.69 28.94 15.21
C PRO A 93 10.48 28.90 14.26
N PHE A 94 10.60 28.18 13.14
CA PHE A 94 9.57 28.10 12.10
C PHE A 94 8.75 26.80 12.17
N VAL A 95 9.15 25.83 13.00
CA VAL A 95 8.56 24.49 13.04
C VAL A 95 7.07 24.51 13.34
N GLN A 96 6.63 25.33 14.30
CA GLN A 96 5.21 25.37 14.68
C GLN A 96 4.33 25.89 13.54
N ASP A 97 4.77 26.95 12.85
CA ASP A 97 4.05 27.52 11.71
C ASP A 97 4.10 26.58 10.51
N LEU A 98 5.24 25.90 10.27
CA LEU A 98 5.38 24.94 9.20
C LEU A 98 4.46 23.73 9.41
N LEU A 99 4.33 23.26 10.66
CA LEU A 99 3.45 22.15 11.00
C LEU A 99 1.99 22.52 10.81
N LYS A 100 1.56 23.71 11.27
CA LYS A 100 0.20 24.23 11.05
C LYS A 100 -0.12 24.42 9.56
N LEU A 101 0.80 25.00 8.81
CA LEU A 101 0.68 25.16 7.36
C LEU A 101 0.55 23.80 6.66
N SER A 102 1.37 22.83 7.06
CA SER A 102 1.33 21.47 6.49
C SER A 102 0.03 20.75 6.86
N LEU A 103 -0.51 20.93 8.07
CA LEU A 103 -1.82 20.41 8.46
C LEU A 103 -2.95 21.06 7.65
N GLN A 104 -2.86 22.36 7.37
CA GLN A 104 -3.84 23.03 6.52
C GLN A 104 -3.81 22.47 5.09
N VAL A 105 -2.62 22.28 4.50
CA VAL A 105 -2.50 21.67 3.17
C VAL A 105 -2.99 20.23 3.18
N LEU A 106 -2.65 19.44 4.20
CA LEU A 106 -3.14 18.06 4.36
C LEU A 106 -4.68 18.00 4.41
N THR A 107 -5.33 18.95 5.06
CA THR A 107 -6.79 18.91 5.31
C THR A 107 -7.63 19.55 4.20
N GLN A 108 -7.09 20.53 3.46
CA GLN A 108 -7.85 21.36 2.52
C GLN A 108 -7.42 21.18 1.06
N ASP A 109 -6.24 20.64 0.79
CA ASP A 109 -5.70 20.54 -0.57
C ASP A 109 -6.03 19.20 -1.25
N ASN A 110 -5.52 19.03 -2.47
CA ASN A 110 -5.60 17.80 -3.24
C ASN A 110 -4.65 16.71 -2.72
N GLU A 111 -4.88 15.48 -3.15
CA GLU A 111 -4.13 14.31 -2.71
C GLU A 111 -2.62 14.38 -2.94
N ASP A 112 -2.14 14.98 -4.04
CA ASP A 112 -0.70 15.03 -4.34
C ASP A 112 0.04 15.95 -3.36
N ASN A 113 -0.52 17.14 -3.10
CA ASN A 113 0.05 18.06 -2.12
C ASN A 113 -0.05 17.48 -0.70
N ALA A 114 -1.19 16.86 -0.38
CA ALA A 114 -1.41 16.23 0.92
C ALA A 114 -0.44 15.07 1.20
N LEU A 115 -0.05 14.29 0.18
CA LEU A 115 0.95 13.22 0.29
C LEU A 115 2.35 13.75 0.62
N ILE A 116 2.70 14.95 0.17
CA ILE A 116 3.94 15.61 0.57
C ILE A 116 3.78 16.19 1.97
N SER A 117 2.65 16.85 2.26
CA SER A 117 2.40 17.46 3.57
C SER A 117 2.39 16.46 4.72
N ILE A 118 1.85 15.24 4.54
CA ILE A 118 1.87 14.21 5.58
C ILE A 118 3.30 13.75 5.92
N ARG A 119 4.23 13.78 4.94
CA ARG A 119 5.66 13.49 5.18
C ARG A 119 6.33 14.59 5.98
N ILE A 120 6.05 15.85 5.64
CA ILE A 120 6.51 17.01 6.43
C ILE A 120 6.03 16.86 7.87
N ILE A 121 4.74 16.62 8.07
CA ILE A 121 4.14 16.43 9.40
C ILE A 121 4.86 15.31 10.16
N PHE A 122 5.04 14.15 9.53
CA PHE A 122 5.72 13.01 10.13
C PHE A 122 7.15 13.35 10.59
N ASP A 123 7.94 13.99 9.73
CA ASP A 123 9.31 14.36 10.05
C ASP A 123 9.41 15.45 11.13
N LEU A 124 8.52 16.44 11.12
CA LEU A 124 8.50 17.46 12.17
C LEU A 124 8.14 16.87 13.54
N LEU A 125 7.10 16.02 13.58
CA LEU A 125 6.68 15.30 14.79
C LEU A 125 7.74 14.28 15.26
N ARG A 126 8.60 13.80 14.35
CA ARG A 126 9.76 12.97 14.71
C ARG A 126 10.85 13.78 15.40
N ASN A 127 11.28 14.89 14.78
CA ASN A 127 12.58 15.51 15.08
C ASN A 127 12.49 16.65 16.11
N PHE A 128 11.34 17.32 16.26
CA PHE A 128 11.24 18.57 17.04
C PHE A 128 10.40 18.47 18.33
N ARG A 129 10.51 17.36 19.04
CA ARG A 129 9.84 17.22 20.36
C ARG A 129 10.54 18.04 21.44
N PRO A 130 9.78 18.54 22.45
CA PRO A 130 8.32 18.43 22.64
C PRO A 130 7.51 19.56 21.98
N THR A 131 8.16 20.50 21.28
CA THR A 131 7.58 21.76 20.78
C THR A 131 6.31 21.59 19.93
N VAL A 132 6.14 20.42 19.31
CA VAL A 132 5.06 20.10 18.36
C VAL A 132 3.93 19.23 18.92
N GLU A 133 3.98 18.88 20.21
CA GLU A 133 3.00 17.97 20.84
C GLU A 133 1.55 18.48 20.75
N SER A 134 1.32 19.80 20.80
CA SER A 134 -0.01 20.39 20.70
C SER A 134 -0.70 20.14 19.35
N GLU A 135 0.08 19.90 18.30
CA GLU A 135 -0.42 19.70 16.94
C GLU A 135 -0.66 18.20 16.61
N VAL A 136 -0.34 17.29 17.54
CA VAL A 136 -0.59 15.85 17.34
C VAL A 136 -2.09 15.54 17.33
N GLN A 137 -2.87 16.14 18.24
CA GLN A 137 -4.32 15.90 18.30
C GLN A 137 -5.05 16.36 17.03
N PRO A 138 -4.81 17.59 16.49
CA PRO A 138 -5.35 18.00 15.20
C PRO A 138 -5.08 17.00 14.05
N PHE A 139 -3.89 16.38 14.01
CA PHE A 139 -3.60 15.34 13.03
C PHE A 139 -4.46 14.09 13.25
N ILE A 140 -4.60 13.63 14.49
CA ILE A 140 -5.46 12.47 14.82
C ILE A 140 -6.92 12.76 14.50
N ASP A 141 -7.41 13.97 14.75
CA ASP A 141 -8.78 14.39 14.44
C ASP A 141 -9.04 14.35 12.92
N PHE A 142 -8.06 14.78 12.11
CA PHE A 142 -8.12 14.62 10.65
C PHE A 142 -8.19 13.14 10.26
N VAL A 143 -7.36 12.29 10.87
CA VAL A 143 -7.39 10.84 10.59
C VAL A 143 -8.76 10.24 10.95
N CYS A 144 -9.35 10.63 12.08
CA CYS A 144 -10.71 10.23 12.44
C CYS A 144 -11.73 10.68 11.36
N ALA A 145 -11.62 11.91 10.85
CA ALA A 145 -12.53 12.44 9.83
C ALA A 145 -12.44 11.69 8.49
N ILE A 146 -11.23 11.32 8.03
CA ILE A 146 -11.08 10.54 6.78
C ILE A 146 -11.63 9.11 6.94
N TYR A 147 -11.50 8.49 8.12
CA TYR A 147 -12.11 7.17 8.36
C TYR A 147 -13.63 7.24 8.53
N GLN A 148 -14.17 8.29 9.14
CA GLN A 148 -15.62 8.53 9.20
C GLN A 148 -16.23 8.71 7.81
N SER A 149 -15.53 9.40 6.92
CA SER A 149 -15.96 9.63 5.53
C SER A 149 -15.58 8.50 4.57
N PHE A 150 -14.80 7.51 5.01
CA PHE A 150 -14.30 6.41 4.17
C PHE A 150 -15.41 5.65 3.42
N PRO A 151 -16.56 5.28 4.05
CA PRO A 151 -17.65 4.65 3.31
C PRO A 151 -18.17 5.52 2.17
N SER A 152 -18.34 6.82 2.42
CA SER A 152 -18.78 7.79 1.40
C SER A 152 -17.78 7.93 0.26
N THR A 153 -16.48 7.88 0.57
CA THR A 153 -15.41 7.87 -0.44
C THR A 153 -15.48 6.62 -1.31
N VAL A 154 -15.71 5.44 -0.74
CA VAL A 154 -15.92 4.20 -1.52
C VAL A 154 -17.14 4.34 -2.45
N ARG A 155 -18.27 4.84 -1.94
CA ARG A 155 -19.48 5.07 -2.77
C ARG A 155 -19.23 6.05 -3.92
N TYR A 156 -18.48 7.11 -3.65
CA TYR A 156 -18.12 8.11 -4.67
C TYR A 156 -17.39 7.47 -5.86
N PHE A 157 -16.43 6.58 -5.62
CA PHE A 157 -15.67 5.94 -6.71
C PHE A 157 -16.40 4.78 -7.40
N PHE A 158 -17.25 4.03 -6.68
CA PHE A 158 -17.74 2.74 -7.17
C PHE A 158 -19.26 2.61 -7.31
N GLU A 159 -20.06 3.49 -6.69
CA GLU A 159 -21.54 3.41 -6.75
C GLU A 159 -22.19 4.49 -7.62
N GLN A 160 -21.46 5.56 -7.99
CA GLN A 160 -22.01 6.56 -8.90
C GLN A 160 -22.00 6.03 -10.34
N PRO A 161 -23.17 5.91 -11.00
CA PRO A 161 -23.23 5.53 -12.41
C PRO A 161 -22.71 6.71 -13.24
N HIS A 162 -21.41 6.76 -13.47
CA HIS A 162 -20.87 7.60 -14.52
C HIS A 162 -21.29 7.00 -15.86
N SER A 163 -22.11 7.77 -16.59
CA SER A 163 -22.54 7.59 -17.97
C SER A 163 -21.34 7.49 -18.91
N SER A 164 -20.67 6.34 -18.89
CA SER A 164 -19.49 6.02 -19.71
C SER A 164 -19.86 5.23 -20.97
N THR A 165 -21.12 5.25 -21.39
CA THR A 165 -21.58 4.49 -22.57
C THR A 165 -21.56 5.25 -23.89
N THR A 166 -21.10 6.51 -23.95
CA THR A 166 -21.23 7.30 -25.20
C THR A 166 -19.98 8.06 -25.67
N ALA A 167 -18.80 7.84 -25.08
CA ALA A 167 -17.56 8.49 -25.55
C ALA A 167 -16.57 7.54 -26.27
N ALA A 168 -16.67 6.23 -26.06
CA ALA A 168 -15.79 5.26 -26.71
C ALA A 168 -16.19 4.93 -28.17
N SER A 169 -17.40 5.30 -28.60
CA SER A 169 -17.87 5.05 -29.98
C SER A 169 -17.51 6.14 -30.99
N ASN A 170 -17.10 7.33 -30.55
CA ASN A 170 -16.94 8.49 -31.46
C ASN A 170 -15.47 8.80 -31.82
N ALA A 171 -14.50 8.10 -31.22
CA ALA A 171 -13.08 8.24 -31.58
C ALA A 171 -12.65 7.34 -32.77
N ALA A 172 -13.47 6.35 -33.16
CA ALA A 172 -13.16 5.43 -34.25
C ALA A 172 -13.72 5.85 -35.63
N ALA A 173 -14.52 6.92 -35.70
CA ALA A 173 -15.18 7.34 -36.94
C ALA A 173 -14.48 8.51 -37.69
N ALA A 174 -13.38 9.06 -37.16
CA ALA A 174 -12.73 10.25 -37.74
C ALA A 174 -11.42 9.97 -38.52
N ALA A 175 -11.13 8.71 -38.88
CA ALA A 175 -9.87 8.34 -39.54
C ALA A 175 -10.01 7.79 -40.97
N ASN A 176 -11.19 7.83 -41.61
CA ASN A 176 -11.34 7.36 -42.99
C ASN A 176 -12.35 8.20 -43.79
N ALA A 177 -11.86 9.22 -44.51
CA ALA A 177 -12.37 9.64 -45.82
C ALA A 177 -11.59 10.86 -46.33
N GLY A 178 -10.51 10.63 -47.06
CA GLY A 178 -9.93 11.62 -47.96
C GLY A 178 -10.48 11.44 -49.38
N SER A 179 -10.80 12.58 -50.02
CA SER A 179 -10.87 12.83 -51.47
C SER A 179 -12.12 12.45 -52.28
N SER A 180 -12.99 13.43 -52.57
CA SER A 180 -13.19 13.96 -53.94
C SER A 180 -14.31 15.03 -54.07
N SER A 181 -13.93 16.19 -54.63
CA SER A 181 -14.58 16.93 -55.74
C SER A 181 -16.04 17.48 -55.67
N LEU A 182 -16.11 18.82 -55.61
CA LEU A 182 -16.85 19.78 -56.49
C LEU A 182 -18.40 19.97 -56.45
N ILE A 183 -18.75 21.27 -56.23
CA ILE A 183 -19.86 22.12 -56.77
C ILE A 183 -21.24 22.14 -56.07
N GLY A 184 -21.60 23.30 -55.48
CA GLY A 184 -22.75 24.12 -55.94
C GLY A 184 -23.98 24.36 -55.02
N GLY A 185 -24.12 25.61 -54.50
CA GLY A 185 -25.37 26.34 -54.17
C GLY A 185 -26.18 25.88 -52.94
N GLY A 186 -26.90 26.67 -52.13
CA GLY A 186 -27.21 28.10 -51.98
C GLY A 186 -28.04 28.23 -50.67
N GLY A 187 -28.00 29.38 -49.95
CA GLY A 187 -28.60 29.58 -48.61
C GLY A 187 -30.14 29.78 -48.61
N PRO A 188 -30.75 30.58 -47.69
CA PRO A 188 -30.43 30.90 -46.28
C PRO A 188 -31.69 30.91 -45.34
N GLY A 189 -31.51 31.17 -44.03
CA GLY A 189 -32.57 31.56 -43.07
C GLY A 189 -32.60 30.71 -41.78
N ALA A 190 -32.87 31.19 -40.56
CA ALA A 190 -33.24 32.49 -40.02
C ALA A 190 -33.21 32.38 -38.46
N GLU A 191 -32.74 33.40 -37.73
CA GLU A 191 -33.32 34.08 -36.52
C GLU A 191 -34.14 33.26 -35.48
N ASP A 192 -34.18 33.51 -34.17
CA ASP A 192 -33.62 34.43 -33.18
C ASP A 192 -34.21 33.93 -31.82
N GLY A 193 -33.64 34.25 -30.65
CA GLY A 193 -34.34 33.92 -29.38
C GLY A 193 -33.49 33.75 -28.13
N THR A 194 -33.13 34.86 -27.51
CA THR A 194 -32.61 35.00 -26.15
C THR A 194 -33.65 34.66 -25.07
N ALA A 195 -33.27 33.86 -24.06
CA ALA A 195 -33.84 33.91 -22.71
C ALA A 195 -32.83 33.39 -21.66
N LEU A 196 -32.51 34.26 -20.69
CA LEU A 196 -31.70 33.99 -19.51
C LEU A 196 -32.57 33.47 -18.34
N LEU A 197 -31.89 32.88 -17.34
CA LEU A 197 -32.25 32.66 -15.92
C LEU A 197 -32.96 31.32 -15.57
N ASP A 198 -32.25 30.36 -14.95
CA ASP A 198 -32.18 30.16 -13.48
C ASP A 198 -31.37 28.89 -13.12
N ALA A 199 -30.91 28.86 -11.88
CA ALA A 199 -29.76 28.20 -11.29
C ALA A 199 -29.86 26.68 -11.01
N SER A 200 -28.71 26.16 -10.55
CA SER A 200 -28.52 24.97 -9.69
C SER A 200 -28.37 23.60 -10.35
N GLN A 201 -27.35 23.45 -11.22
CA GLN A 201 -26.71 22.14 -11.39
C GLN A 201 -25.20 22.29 -11.23
N ALA A 202 -24.71 21.79 -10.09
CA ALA A 202 -23.29 21.51 -9.89
C ALA A 202 -22.86 20.45 -10.92
N SER A 203 -22.44 20.94 -12.09
CA SER A 203 -21.78 20.14 -13.11
C SER A 203 -20.39 19.78 -12.60
N VAL A 204 -20.26 18.61 -11.98
CA VAL A 204 -18.93 18.08 -11.62
C VAL A 204 -18.51 17.06 -12.69
N PRO A 205 -17.47 17.34 -13.49
CA PRO A 205 -17.08 16.50 -14.62
C PRO A 205 -16.14 15.35 -14.20
N TYR A 206 -16.22 14.24 -14.96
CA TYR A 206 -15.14 13.39 -15.45
C TYR A 206 -14.02 12.87 -14.51
N VAL A 207 -13.91 11.54 -14.35
CA VAL A 207 -12.66 10.87 -13.92
C VAL A 207 -11.84 10.58 -15.18
N GLY A 208 -10.96 11.49 -15.55
CA GLY A 208 -9.88 11.19 -16.47
C GLY A 208 -8.63 11.99 -16.18
N ALA A 209 -7.59 11.72 -16.97
CA ALA A 209 -6.24 12.24 -16.77
C ALA A 209 -6.27 13.75 -16.53
N GLY A 210 -5.83 14.17 -15.33
CA GLY A 210 -5.73 15.56 -14.91
C GLY A 210 -6.69 16.02 -13.80
N GLN A 211 -7.65 15.21 -13.35
CA GLN A 211 -8.53 15.54 -12.21
C GLN A 211 -8.02 14.92 -10.90
N LEU A 212 -7.87 15.75 -9.88
CA LEU A 212 -7.28 15.41 -8.59
C LEU A 212 -8.36 15.31 -7.52
N ASN A 213 -8.24 14.30 -6.65
CA ASN A 213 -9.17 14.14 -5.54
C ASN A 213 -8.79 15.07 -4.37
N PRO A 214 -9.78 15.60 -3.64
CA PRO A 214 -9.53 16.21 -2.33
C PRO A 214 -8.84 15.20 -1.40
N SER A 215 -7.92 15.67 -0.55
CA SER A 215 -7.21 14.82 0.41
C SER A 215 -8.15 14.04 1.34
N THR A 216 -9.28 14.64 1.71
CA THR A 216 -10.34 14.04 2.52
C THR A 216 -11.04 12.85 1.86
N ARG A 217 -10.88 12.68 0.53
CA ARG A 217 -11.46 11.60 -0.27
C ARG A 217 -10.38 10.82 -1.04
N SER A 218 -9.19 10.66 -0.46
CA SER A 218 -8.09 9.94 -1.10
C SER A 218 -7.72 8.66 -0.35
N PHE A 219 -7.79 7.52 -1.05
CA PHE A 219 -7.29 6.24 -0.52
C PHE A 219 -5.78 6.27 -0.26
N LYS A 220 -5.01 7.07 -1.01
CA LYS A 220 -3.57 7.23 -0.81
C LYS A 220 -3.25 7.86 0.55
N ILE A 221 -4.02 8.87 0.96
CA ILE A 221 -3.87 9.49 2.29
C ILE A 221 -4.22 8.51 3.41
N VAL A 222 -5.29 7.73 3.24
CA VAL A 222 -5.64 6.66 4.19
C VAL A 222 -4.56 5.58 4.26
N THR A 223 -3.84 5.32 3.16
CA THR A 223 -2.74 4.34 3.11
C THR A 223 -1.55 4.78 3.97
N GLU A 224 -1.20 6.06 3.97
CA GLU A 224 -0.05 6.60 4.73
C GLU A 224 -0.38 6.90 6.21
N SER A 225 -1.65 7.21 6.51
CA SER A 225 -2.09 7.64 7.84
C SER A 225 -1.79 6.64 8.98
N PRO A 226 -2.03 5.31 8.85
CA PRO A 226 -1.80 4.35 9.93
C PRO A 226 -0.36 4.31 10.43
N LEU A 227 0.62 4.47 9.53
CA LEU A 227 2.03 4.47 9.90
C LEU A 227 2.38 5.69 10.76
N VAL A 228 1.86 6.87 10.39
CA VAL A 228 2.06 8.11 11.14
C VAL A 228 1.37 8.01 12.50
N VAL A 229 0.14 7.51 12.57
CA VAL A 229 -0.58 7.29 13.85
C VAL A 229 0.16 6.31 14.75
N MET A 230 0.61 5.17 14.20
CA MET A 230 1.41 4.19 14.93
C MET A 230 2.63 4.85 15.55
N PHE A 231 3.36 5.62 14.75
CA PHE A 231 4.51 6.35 15.22
C PHE A 231 4.11 7.35 16.32
N MET A 232 3.07 8.17 16.12
CA MET A 232 2.61 9.11 17.15
C MET A 232 2.26 8.43 18.47
N PHE A 233 1.60 7.28 18.43
CA PHE A 233 1.25 6.51 19.62
C PHE A 233 2.46 5.92 20.34
N GLN A 234 3.54 5.58 19.63
CA GLN A 234 4.80 5.15 20.24
C GLN A 234 5.50 6.28 21.00
N LEU A 235 5.28 7.52 20.58
CA LEU A 235 6.01 8.69 21.08
C LEU A 235 5.23 9.44 22.15
N TYR A 236 3.91 9.49 21.98
CA TYR A 236 2.96 10.21 22.82
C TYR A 236 1.95 9.21 23.41
N SER A 237 2.46 8.29 24.24
CA SER A 237 1.68 7.16 24.79
C SER A 237 0.41 7.57 25.53
N LYS A 238 0.35 8.79 26.07
CA LYS A 238 -0.84 9.35 26.74
C LYS A 238 -2.03 9.51 25.80
N LEU A 239 -1.79 9.83 24.53
CA LEU A 239 -2.84 10.05 23.53
C LEU A 239 -3.53 8.75 23.11
N VAL A 240 -2.91 7.61 23.36
CA VAL A 240 -3.41 6.31 22.91
C VAL A 240 -4.72 5.96 23.58
N GLN A 241 -4.78 6.05 24.92
CA GLN A 241 -5.98 5.70 25.67
C GLN A 241 -7.17 6.61 25.37
N THR A 242 -6.90 7.88 25.04
CA THR A 242 -7.95 8.85 24.69
C THR A 242 -8.50 8.63 23.29
N ASN A 243 -7.64 8.29 22.32
CA ASN A 243 -8.03 8.27 20.90
C ASN A 243 -8.43 6.87 20.38
N ILE A 244 -7.90 5.78 20.95
CA ILE A 244 -8.21 4.40 20.51
C ILE A 244 -9.73 4.10 20.54
N PRO A 245 -10.49 4.46 21.58
CA PRO A 245 -11.93 4.17 21.62
C PRO A 245 -12.73 4.77 20.45
N CYS A 246 -12.26 5.88 19.88
CA CYS A 246 -12.88 6.52 18.72
C CYS A 246 -12.31 5.97 17.40
N LEU A 247 -10.99 5.84 17.30
CA LEU A 247 -10.31 5.50 16.05
C LEU A 247 -10.49 4.02 15.66
N LEU A 248 -10.45 3.11 16.63
CA LEU A 248 -10.47 1.67 16.37
C LEU A 248 -11.78 1.21 15.69
N PRO A 249 -12.98 1.58 16.16
CA PRO A 249 -14.23 1.21 15.48
C PRO A 249 -14.31 1.73 14.03
N LEU A 250 -13.80 2.95 13.79
CA LEU A 250 -13.78 3.55 12.45
C LEU A 250 -12.88 2.77 11.49
N MET A 251 -11.69 2.37 11.95
CA MET A 251 -10.75 1.56 11.18
C MET A 251 -11.30 0.16 10.91
N VAL A 252 -11.93 -0.48 11.90
CA VAL A 252 -12.58 -1.80 11.74
C VAL A 252 -13.72 -1.73 10.72
N SER A 253 -14.53 -0.67 10.77
CA SER A 253 -15.58 -0.41 9.79
C SER A 253 -15.02 -0.25 8.38
N ALA A 254 -13.93 0.52 8.23
CA ALA A 254 -13.29 0.75 6.94
C ALA A 254 -12.71 -0.52 6.29
N ILE A 255 -12.06 -1.39 7.06
CA ILE A 255 -11.53 -2.67 6.53
C ILE A 255 -12.65 -3.67 6.19
N SER A 256 -13.83 -3.52 6.79
CA SER A 256 -14.97 -4.42 6.57
C SER A 256 -15.72 -4.13 5.27
N ILE A 257 -15.41 -3.04 4.58
CA ILE A 257 -16.07 -2.68 3.33
C ILE A 257 -15.57 -3.61 2.20
N PRO A 258 -16.42 -4.44 1.59
CA PRO A 258 -15.96 -5.41 0.58
C PRO A 258 -15.49 -4.74 -0.72
N GLY A 259 -16.10 -3.61 -1.08
CA GLY A 259 -15.95 -3.00 -2.41
C GLY A 259 -16.78 -3.73 -3.49
N PRO A 260 -16.74 -3.29 -4.75
CA PRO A 260 -17.49 -3.92 -5.84
C PRO A 260 -16.91 -5.29 -6.23
N GLU A 261 -17.77 -6.29 -6.47
CA GLU A 261 -17.36 -7.63 -6.91
C GLU A 261 -16.79 -7.64 -8.34
N LYS A 262 -17.34 -6.79 -9.21
CA LYS A 262 -16.90 -6.62 -10.60
C LYS A 262 -16.33 -5.23 -10.78
N VAL A 263 -15.02 -5.15 -10.95
CA VAL A 263 -14.30 -3.88 -11.12
C VAL A 263 -14.11 -3.59 -12.61
N PRO A 264 -14.71 -2.51 -13.15
CA PRO A 264 -14.42 -2.05 -14.50
C PRO A 264 -12.93 -1.77 -14.71
N PRO A 265 -12.38 -1.96 -15.93
CA PRO A 265 -10.95 -1.79 -16.17
C PRO A 265 -10.43 -0.39 -15.82
N HIS A 266 -11.25 0.65 -16.00
CA HIS A 266 -10.90 2.03 -15.68
C HIS A 266 -10.89 2.36 -14.17
N LEU A 267 -11.52 1.52 -13.32
CA LEU A 267 -11.53 1.67 -11.86
C LEU A 267 -10.54 0.74 -11.14
N LYS A 268 -9.73 -0.03 -11.91
CA LYS A 268 -8.77 -0.98 -11.33
C LYS A 268 -7.75 -0.29 -10.42
N THR A 269 -7.26 0.88 -10.81
CA THR A 269 -6.28 1.64 -10.02
C THR A 269 -6.88 2.04 -8.66
N GLN A 270 -8.08 2.63 -8.67
CA GLN A 270 -8.78 3.05 -7.46
C GLN A 270 -9.15 1.84 -6.58
N PHE A 271 -9.46 0.70 -7.18
CA PHE A 271 -9.70 -0.54 -6.41
C PHE A 271 -8.43 -1.07 -5.75
N VAL A 272 -7.29 -1.03 -6.46
CA VAL A 272 -5.99 -1.39 -5.88
C VAL A 272 -5.63 -0.43 -4.74
N GLU A 273 -5.88 0.87 -4.89
CA GLU A 273 -5.67 1.87 -3.83
C GLU A 273 -6.59 1.65 -2.63
N LEU A 274 -7.88 1.34 -2.85
CA LEU A 274 -8.82 0.96 -1.80
C LEU A 274 -8.29 -0.24 -1.00
N LYS A 275 -7.91 -1.32 -1.69
CA LYS A 275 -7.37 -2.53 -1.03
C LYS A 275 -6.05 -2.24 -0.32
N GLY A 276 -5.19 -1.40 -0.91
CA GLY A 276 -3.96 -0.93 -0.26
C GLY A 276 -4.23 -0.19 1.04
N ALA A 277 -5.18 0.75 1.04
CA ALA A 277 -5.60 1.49 2.22
C ALA A 277 -6.12 0.55 3.32
N GLN A 278 -7.03 -0.36 2.98
CA GLN A 278 -7.59 -1.33 3.94
C GLN A 278 -6.50 -2.23 4.54
N VAL A 279 -5.54 -2.68 3.75
CA VAL A 279 -4.44 -3.54 4.23
C VAL A 279 -3.45 -2.78 5.11
N LYS A 280 -3.18 -1.50 4.84
CA LYS A 280 -2.40 -0.64 5.75
C LYS A 280 -3.12 -0.38 7.07
N THR A 281 -4.43 -0.10 7.01
CA THR A 281 -5.26 0.03 8.21
C THR A 281 -5.24 -1.26 9.04
N LEU A 282 -5.40 -2.41 8.37
CA LEU A 282 -5.32 -3.72 9.01
C LEU A 282 -3.95 -3.97 9.65
N SER A 283 -2.85 -3.60 8.97
CA SER A 283 -1.50 -3.73 9.52
C SER A 283 -1.35 -2.96 10.83
N PHE A 284 -1.90 -1.76 10.92
CA PHE A 284 -1.95 -1.00 12.17
C PHE A 284 -2.85 -1.65 13.23
N LEU A 285 -4.03 -2.16 12.86
CA LEU A 285 -4.88 -2.90 13.80
C LEU A 285 -4.14 -4.13 14.35
N THR A 286 -3.36 -4.83 13.52
CA THR A 286 -2.54 -5.96 13.98
C THR A 286 -1.41 -5.55 14.93
N TYR A 287 -0.84 -4.36 14.77
CA TYR A 287 0.11 -3.80 15.73
C TYR A 287 -0.54 -3.57 17.11
N LEU A 288 -1.78 -3.08 17.14
CA LEU A 288 -2.50 -2.83 18.39
C LEU A 288 -2.89 -4.11 19.15
N LEU A 289 -2.93 -5.28 18.47
CA LEU A 289 -3.32 -6.57 19.06
C LEU A 289 -2.57 -6.93 20.33
N ARG A 290 -1.28 -6.56 20.42
CA ARG A 290 -0.44 -6.95 21.56
C ARG A 290 -0.62 -6.04 22.78
N SER A 291 -0.87 -4.75 22.55
CA SER A 291 -0.88 -3.74 23.62
C SER A 291 -2.29 -3.35 24.07
N PHE A 292 -3.30 -3.55 23.23
CA PHE A 292 -4.68 -3.08 23.45
C PHE A 292 -5.71 -4.18 23.16
N ALA A 293 -5.38 -5.42 23.51
CA ALA A 293 -6.19 -6.61 23.21
C ALA A 293 -7.64 -6.50 23.69
N ASP A 294 -7.90 -5.87 24.85
CA ASP A 294 -9.25 -5.74 25.41
C ASP A 294 -10.19 -4.89 24.54
N TYR A 295 -9.68 -3.83 23.93
CA TYR A 295 -10.45 -3.00 22.98
C TYR A 295 -10.70 -3.71 21.64
N ILE A 296 -9.81 -4.61 21.24
CA ILE A 296 -9.92 -5.31 19.95
C ILE A 296 -10.80 -6.55 20.07
N ARG A 297 -10.90 -7.16 21.26
CA ARG A 297 -11.69 -8.37 21.50
C ARG A 297 -13.17 -8.20 21.10
N SER A 298 -13.75 -7.01 21.28
CA SER A 298 -15.13 -6.72 20.82
C SER A 298 -15.30 -6.72 19.30
N HIS A 299 -14.21 -6.67 18.54
CA HIS A 299 -14.18 -6.61 17.08
C HIS A 299 -13.52 -7.85 16.43
N GLU A 300 -13.28 -8.91 17.21
CA GLU A 300 -12.58 -10.13 16.78
C GLU A 300 -13.12 -10.71 15.46
N GLU A 301 -14.43 -10.97 15.43
CA GLU A 301 -15.09 -11.60 14.29
C GLU A 301 -15.04 -10.72 13.03
N SER A 302 -15.25 -9.42 13.19
CA SER A 302 -15.21 -8.45 12.08
C SER A 302 -13.81 -8.35 11.48
N ILE A 303 -12.76 -8.31 12.31
CA ILE A 303 -11.36 -8.29 11.83
C ILE A 303 -11.03 -9.59 11.09
N CYS A 304 -11.36 -10.75 11.67
CA CYS A 304 -11.09 -12.04 11.04
C CYS A 304 -11.80 -12.20 9.69
N LYS A 305 -13.09 -11.87 9.62
CA LYS A 305 -13.87 -11.86 8.37
C LYS A 305 -13.29 -10.89 7.35
N SER A 306 -12.87 -9.70 7.77
CA SER A 306 -12.26 -8.70 6.89
C SER A 306 -10.95 -9.20 6.30
N ILE A 307 -10.07 -9.84 7.08
CA ILE A 307 -8.82 -10.41 6.57
C ILE A 307 -9.08 -11.43 5.46
N VAL A 308 -10.02 -12.35 5.69
CA VAL A 308 -10.34 -13.41 4.72
C VAL A 308 -11.00 -12.82 3.47
N ASN A 309 -11.96 -11.90 3.63
CA ASN A 309 -12.57 -11.21 2.50
C ASN A 309 -11.53 -10.43 1.67
N LEU A 310 -10.62 -9.73 2.34
CA LEU A 310 -9.54 -9.02 1.66
C LEU A 310 -8.61 -9.97 0.92
N LEU A 311 -8.29 -11.16 1.45
CA LEU A 311 -7.50 -12.18 0.73
C LEU A 311 -8.21 -12.70 -0.53
N VAL A 312 -9.51 -12.96 -0.43
CA VAL A 312 -10.35 -13.42 -1.55
C VAL A 312 -10.48 -12.36 -2.63
N THR A 313 -10.69 -11.10 -2.24
CA THR A 313 -10.89 -9.96 -3.17
C THR A 313 -9.60 -9.24 -3.55
N CYS A 314 -8.44 -9.70 -3.06
CA CYS A 314 -7.15 -9.05 -3.28
C CYS A 314 -6.78 -9.10 -4.77
N PRO A 315 -6.47 -7.96 -5.42
CA PRO A 315 -5.93 -7.95 -6.77
C PRO A 315 -4.59 -8.71 -6.82
N ASP A 316 -4.10 -9.01 -8.02
CA ASP A 316 -2.78 -9.63 -8.23
C ASP A 316 -1.63 -8.63 -7.95
N SER A 317 -1.58 -8.11 -6.72
CA SER A 317 -0.55 -7.23 -6.19
C SER A 317 0.25 -7.95 -5.10
N VAL A 318 1.53 -8.22 -5.40
CA VAL A 318 2.45 -8.91 -4.49
C VAL A 318 2.57 -8.17 -3.16
N SER A 319 2.64 -6.84 -3.19
CA SER A 319 2.81 -6.02 -1.97
C SER A 319 1.63 -6.14 -1.03
N ILE A 320 0.41 -5.94 -1.54
CA ILE A 320 -0.83 -5.98 -0.75
C ILE A 320 -1.03 -7.38 -0.16
N ARG A 321 -0.83 -8.41 -0.99
CA ARG A 321 -1.02 -9.81 -0.56
C ARG A 321 0.03 -10.25 0.46
N LYS A 322 1.29 -9.84 0.32
CA LYS A 322 2.34 -10.09 1.31
C LYS A 322 1.97 -9.50 2.67
N GLU A 323 1.48 -8.26 2.70
CA GLU A 323 1.06 -7.60 3.94
C GLU A 323 -0.16 -8.29 4.57
N LEU A 324 -1.13 -8.75 3.78
CA LEU A 324 -2.25 -9.56 4.27
C LEU A 324 -1.79 -10.87 4.93
N LEU A 325 -0.84 -11.58 4.31
CA LEU A 325 -0.29 -12.81 4.89
C LEU A 325 0.45 -12.53 6.22
N ILE A 326 1.17 -11.42 6.31
CA ILE A 326 1.82 -10.99 7.56
C ILE A 326 0.78 -10.62 8.63
N ALA A 327 -0.27 -9.89 8.26
CA ALA A 327 -1.37 -9.54 9.17
C ALA A 327 -2.09 -10.79 9.70
N LEU A 328 -2.41 -11.74 8.83
CA LEU A 328 -2.99 -13.03 9.21
C LEU A 328 -2.07 -13.80 10.16
N LYS A 329 -0.75 -13.83 9.90
CA LYS A 329 0.24 -14.42 10.80
C LYS A 329 0.20 -13.78 12.19
N HIS A 330 0.13 -12.46 12.28
CA HIS A 330 0.03 -11.78 13.57
C HIS A 330 -1.25 -12.17 14.33
N VAL A 331 -2.41 -12.24 13.67
CA VAL A 331 -3.66 -12.68 14.31
C VAL A 331 -3.54 -14.10 14.84
N LEU A 332 -2.94 -15.03 14.10
CA LEU A 332 -2.75 -16.42 14.52
C LEU A 332 -1.93 -16.56 15.81
N THR A 333 -0.97 -15.66 16.03
CA THR A 333 -0.15 -15.68 17.26
C THR A 333 -0.89 -15.18 18.51
N THR A 334 -2.11 -14.67 18.36
CA THR A 334 -2.92 -14.11 19.46
C THR A 334 -4.12 -15.01 19.79
N ASP A 335 -4.93 -14.60 20.77
CA ASP A 335 -6.16 -15.31 21.13
C ASP A 335 -7.31 -15.08 20.14
N LEU A 336 -7.24 -14.04 19.30
CA LEU A 336 -8.23 -13.74 18.26
C LEU A 336 -8.28 -14.77 17.12
N LYS A 337 -7.36 -15.74 17.11
CA LYS A 337 -7.34 -16.83 16.12
C LYS A 337 -8.62 -17.65 16.12
N ARG A 338 -9.41 -17.63 17.21
CA ARG A 338 -10.69 -18.34 17.31
C ARG A 338 -11.70 -17.82 16.28
N GLY A 339 -11.72 -16.51 16.02
CA GLY A 339 -12.52 -15.91 14.96
C GLY A 339 -12.19 -16.39 13.54
N LEU A 340 -11.04 -17.04 13.31
CA LEU A 340 -10.67 -17.62 12.01
C LEU A 340 -11.22 -19.02 11.78
N PHE A 341 -11.66 -19.72 12.83
CA PHE A 341 -12.05 -21.14 12.72
C PHE A 341 -13.22 -21.36 11.75
N PRO A 342 -14.29 -20.53 11.76
CA PRO A 342 -15.38 -20.67 10.78
C PRO A 342 -14.97 -20.38 9.34
N LEU A 343 -13.80 -19.80 9.12
CA LEU A 343 -13.29 -19.36 7.81
C LEU A 343 -12.16 -20.27 7.30
N ILE A 344 -11.88 -21.36 8.01
CA ILE A 344 -10.73 -22.23 7.74
C ILE A 344 -10.78 -22.83 6.33
N ASP A 345 -11.96 -23.25 5.87
CA ASP A 345 -12.10 -23.89 4.56
C ASP A 345 -11.65 -22.95 3.43
N THR A 346 -12.00 -21.67 3.53
CA THR A 346 -11.53 -20.63 2.60
C THR A 346 -10.02 -20.38 2.71
N LEU A 347 -9.47 -20.44 3.92
CA LEU A 347 -8.02 -20.26 4.15
C LEU A 347 -7.18 -21.45 3.70
N LEU A 348 -7.75 -22.65 3.63
CA LEU A 348 -7.10 -23.85 3.11
C LEU A 348 -6.96 -23.82 1.58
N GLU A 349 -7.69 -22.95 0.89
CA GLU A 349 -7.56 -22.76 -0.55
C GLU A 349 -6.26 -22.02 -0.91
N GLU A 350 -5.34 -22.76 -1.54
CA GLU A 350 -4.06 -22.23 -2.00
C GLU A 350 -4.19 -20.96 -2.87
N ARG A 351 -5.23 -20.91 -3.72
CA ARG A 351 -5.51 -19.77 -4.60
C ARG A 351 -5.88 -18.51 -3.82
N VAL A 352 -6.58 -18.65 -2.69
CA VAL A 352 -6.96 -17.52 -1.84
C VAL A 352 -5.74 -16.91 -1.16
N LEU A 353 -4.77 -17.72 -0.74
CA LEU A 353 -3.55 -17.22 -0.10
C LEU A 353 -2.56 -16.64 -1.11
N ILE A 354 -2.29 -17.34 -2.21
CA ILE A 354 -1.20 -17.01 -3.15
C ILE A 354 -1.66 -16.07 -4.27
N GLY A 355 -2.91 -16.20 -4.73
CA GLY A 355 -3.45 -15.47 -5.87
C GLY A 355 -3.24 -16.20 -7.19
N THR A 356 -3.65 -15.57 -8.29
CA THR A 356 -3.60 -16.14 -9.65
C THR A 356 -2.44 -15.61 -10.48
N GLY A 357 -1.89 -14.45 -10.12
CA GLY A 357 -0.80 -13.81 -10.83
C GLY A 357 0.51 -14.61 -10.71
N ARG A 358 1.19 -14.83 -11.84
CA ARG A 358 2.46 -15.59 -11.88
C ARG A 358 3.52 -15.02 -10.93
N VAL A 359 3.68 -13.70 -10.89
CA VAL A 359 4.66 -13.03 -10.01
C VAL A 359 4.30 -13.22 -8.53
N CYS A 360 3.01 -13.17 -8.18
CA CYS A 360 2.53 -13.48 -6.84
C CYS A 360 2.86 -14.92 -6.46
N ILE A 361 2.62 -15.86 -7.38
CA ILE A 361 2.90 -17.28 -7.19
C ILE A 361 4.38 -17.55 -6.94
N GLU A 362 5.28 -17.00 -7.77
CA GLU A 362 6.71 -17.24 -7.62
C GLU A 362 7.26 -16.60 -6.33
N THR A 363 6.74 -15.43 -5.92
CA THR A 363 7.28 -14.67 -4.78
C THR A 363 6.70 -15.08 -3.42
N LEU A 364 5.39 -15.38 -3.35
CA LEU A 364 4.67 -15.53 -2.07
C LEU A 364 4.53 -16.96 -1.60
N ARG A 365 4.79 -17.95 -2.47
CA ARG A 365 4.59 -19.37 -2.17
C ARG A 365 5.30 -19.85 -0.89
N PRO A 366 6.58 -19.50 -0.60
CA PRO A 366 7.21 -19.91 0.66
C PRO A 366 6.51 -19.35 1.91
N LEU A 367 6.09 -18.08 1.86
CA LEU A 367 5.40 -17.42 2.97
C LEU A 367 4.00 -18.02 3.17
N ALA A 368 3.25 -18.19 2.08
CA ALA A 368 1.89 -18.73 2.12
C ALA A 368 1.86 -20.16 2.68
N TYR A 369 2.77 -21.05 2.26
CA TYR A 369 2.80 -22.42 2.79
C TYR A 369 3.30 -22.51 4.24
N SER A 370 4.26 -21.67 4.64
CA SER A 370 4.64 -21.56 6.05
C SER A 370 3.44 -21.14 6.90
N LEU A 371 2.69 -20.13 6.43
CA LEU A 371 1.50 -19.64 7.12
C LEU A 371 0.38 -20.69 7.15
N LEU A 372 0.13 -21.37 6.03
CA LEU A 372 -0.86 -22.44 5.96
C LEU A 372 -0.53 -23.57 6.93
N ALA A 373 0.75 -23.92 7.08
CA ALA A 373 1.18 -24.91 8.06
C ALA A 373 0.95 -24.43 9.49
N GLU A 374 1.23 -23.15 9.79
CA GLU A 374 0.94 -22.54 11.09
C GLU A 374 -0.56 -22.55 11.38
N ILE A 375 -1.41 -22.16 10.42
CA ILE A 375 -2.87 -22.19 10.54
C ILE A 375 -3.33 -23.60 10.92
N VAL A 376 -2.98 -24.60 10.10
CA VAL A 376 -3.37 -26.00 10.32
C VAL A 376 -2.88 -26.49 11.68
N HIS A 377 -1.66 -26.16 12.06
CA HIS A 377 -1.12 -26.53 13.37
C HIS A 377 -1.98 -25.97 14.52
N TYR A 378 -2.41 -24.71 14.44
CA TYR A 378 -3.24 -24.11 15.50
C TYR A 378 -4.65 -24.69 15.57
N VAL A 379 -5.25 -25.06 14.43
CA VAL A 379 -6.65 -25.53 14.39
C VAL A 379 -6.80 -27.06 14.41
N ARG A 380 -5.70 -27.82 14.39
CA ARG A 380 -5.68 -29.28 14.16
C ARG A 380 -6.68 -30.10 14.98
N ASN A 381 -6.94 -29.71 16.22
CA ASN A 381 -7.84 -30.44 17.12
C ASN A 381 -9.32 -30.27 16.72
N GLU A 382 -9.68 -29.12 16.14
CA GLU A 382 -11.04 -28.76 15.74
C GLU A 382 -11.39 -29.28 14.32
N LEU A 383 -10.40 -29.75 13.55
CA LEU A 383 -10.61 -30.18 12.17
C LEU A 383 -11.36 -31.51 12.06
N SER A 384 -12.23 -31.64 11.08
CA SER A 384 -12.86 -32.92 10.73
C SER A 384 -11.89 -33.85 9.97
N LEU A 385 -12.17 -35.16 9.95
CA LEU A 385 -11.36 -36.13 9.19
C LEU A 385 -11.36 -35.82 7.67
N SER A 386 -12.45 -35.26 7.14
CA SER A 386 -12.52 -34.83 5.74
C SER A 386 -11.61 -33.65 5.44
N GLN A 387 -11.57 -32.65 6.33
CA GLN A 387 -10.63 -31.52 6.23
C GLN A 387 -9.17 -32.00 6.35
N LEU A 388 -8.89 -32.89 7.30
CA LEU A 388 -7.56 -33.49 7.47
C LEU A 388 -7.12 -34.26 6.21
N SER A 389 -8.03 -34.99 5.56
CA SER A 389 -7.77 -35.66 4.27
C SER A 389 -7.32 -34.68 3.18
N CYS A 390 -8.02 -33.54 3.04
CA CYS A 390 -7.67 -32.50 2.07
C CYS A 390 -6.30 -31.86 2.37
N ILE A 391 -6.05 -31.56 3.65
CA ILE A 391 -4.79 -31.02 4.13
C ILE A 391 -3.63 -31.98 3.85
N ILE A 392 -3.77 -33.27 4.20
CA ILE A 392 -2.73 -34.29 3.95
C ILE A 392 -2.41 -34.38 2.46
N TYR A 393 -3.43 -34.36 1.59
CA TYR A 393 -3.21 -34.36 0.15
C TYR A 393 -2.42 -33.14 -0.32
N LEU A 394 -2.82 -31.93 0.12
CA LEU A 394 -2.16 -30.69 -0.24
C LEU A 394 -0.69 -30.65 0.22
N PHE A 395 -0.43 -30.99 1.50
CA PHE A 395 0.93 -30.97 2.06
C PHE A 395 1.81 -32.10 1.52
N SER A 396 1.24 -33.26 1.18
CA SER A 396 1.95 -34.32 0.46
C SER A 396 2.39 -33.83 -0.92
N ARG A 397 1.48 -33.24 -1.71
CA ARG A 397 1.79 -32.68 -3.03
C ARG A 397 2.91 -31.62 -2.94
N ASN A 398 2.82 -30.70 -1.98
CA ASN A 398 3.82 -29.65 -1.78
C ASN A 398 5.18 -30.20 -1.30
N MET A 399 5.20 -31.30 -0.54
CA MET A 399 6.45 -31.96 -0.13
C MET A 399 7.19 -32.61 -1.31
N HIS A 400 6.45 -33.07 -2.32
CA HIS A 400 6.98 -33.72 -3.52
C HIS A 400 7.28 -32.78 -4.69
N ASP A 401 6.79 -31.54 -4.64
CA ASP A 401 7.01 -30.53 -5.68
C ASP A 401 8.48 -30.06 -5.71
N SER A 402 9.21 -30.40 -6.76
CA SER A 402 10.62 -30.03 -6.94
C SER A 402 10.84 -28.54 -7.23
N SER A 403 9.79 -27.78 -7.57
CA SER A 403 9.88 -26.32 -7.75
C SER A 403 9.95 -25.55 -6.43
N LEU A 404 9.75 -26.24 -5.30
CA LEU A 404 9.77 -25.69 -3.96
C LEU A 404 11.11 -25.86 -3.26
N THR A 405 11.42 -24.93 -2.36
CA THR A 405 12.64 -25.00 -1.56
C THR A 405 12.56 -26.14 -0.53
N ILE A 406 13.72 -26.68 -0.16
CA ILE A 406 13.82 -27.73 0.85
C ILE A 406 13.19 -27.33 2.20
N VAL A 407 13.25 -26.04 2.55
CA VAL A 407 12.62 -25.50 3.77
C VAL A 407 11.11 -25.74 3.77
N VAL A 408 10.45 -25.51 2.62
CA VAL A 408 9.02 -25.78 2.47
C VAL A 408 8.73 -27.27 2.57
N HIS A 409 9.54 -28.13 1.95
CA HIS A 409 9.38 -29.59 2.05
C HIS A 409 9.47 -30.06 3.50
N THR A 410 10.45 -29.57 4.26
CA THR A 410 10.62 -29.92 5.67
C THR A 410 9.45 -29.41 6.52
N THR A 411 8.92 -28.23 6.25
CA THR A 411 7.72 -27.71 6.93
C THR A 411 6.49 -28.57 6.66
N CYS A 412 6.28 -29.00 5.41
CA CYS A 412 5.18 -29.89 5.04
C CYS A 412 5.29 -31.24 5.76
N ALA A 413 6.48 -31.82 5.75
CA ALA A 413 6.77 -33.06 6.47
C ALA A 413 6.49 -32.93 7.97
N ARG A 414 7.01 -31.88 8.62
CA ARG A 414 6.81 -31.63 10.05
C ARG A 414 5.32 -31.48 10.39
N LEU A 415 4.56 -30.76 9.57
CA LEU A 415 3.14 -30.60 9.80
C LEU A 415 2.41 -31.94 9.72
N MET A 416 2.67 -32.74 8.69
CA MET A 416 2.03 -34.06 8.55
C MET A 416 2.32 -34.96 9.76
N LEU A 417 3.53 -34.92 10.32
CA LEU A 417 3.84 -35.62 11.58
C LEU A 417 3.03 -35.09 12.76
N ASN A 418 2.86 -33.77 12.87
CA ASN A 418 2.06 -33.15 13.92
C ASN A 418 0.55 -33.42 13.80
N LEU A 419 0.07 -33.94 12.67
CA LEU A 419 -1.32 -34.35 12.47
C LEU A 419 -1.60 -35.79 12.93
N VAL A 420 -0.57 -36.61 13.16
CA VAL A 420 -0.73 -38.02 13.52
C VAL A 420 -1.53 -38.19 14.82
N GLU A 421 -1.19 -37.43 15.86
CA GLU A 421 -1.88 -37.49 17.16
C GLU A 421 -3.34 -37.03 17.06
N PRO A 422 -3.67 -35.85 16.48
CA PRO A 422 -5.07 -35.44 16.26
C PRO A 422 -5.91 -36.42 15.42
N ILE A 423 -5.31 -37.08 14.42
CA ILE A 423 -5.99 -38.10 13.61
C ILE A 423 -6.30 -39.34 14.46
N TYR A 424 -5.34 -39.77 15.28
CA TYR A 424 -5.49 -40.92 16.16
C TYR A 424 -6.56 -40.68 17.22
N GLU A 425 -6.57 -39.52 17.87
CA GLU A 425 -7.55 -39.17 18.90
C GLU A 425 -9.00 -39.11 18.39
N LYS A 426 -9.20 -38.85 17.09
CA LYS A 426 -10.53 -38.81 16.46
C LYS A 426 -11.11 -40.19 16.13
N GLY A 427 -10.32 -41.25 16.23
CA GLY A 427 -10.82 -42.61 16.09
C GLY A 427 -11.55 -43.04 17.35
N VAL A 428 -12.85 -42.79 17.45
CA VAL A 428 -13.67 -43.20 18.61
C VAL A 428 -14.52 -44.41 18.27
N ASP A 429 -15.11 -44.41 17.08
CA ASP A 429 -15.93 -45.50 16.54
C ASP A 429 -15.20 -46.29 15.45
N GLN A 430 -15.60 -47.54 15.20
CA GLN A 430 -14.96 -48.42 14.20
C GLN A 430 -14.81 -47.76 12.82
N GLN A 431 -15.85 -47.05 12.36
CA GLN A 431 -15.83 -46.35 11.08
C GLN A 431 -14.79 -45.21 11.06
N THR A 432 -14.76 -44.38 12.11
CA THR A 432 -13.78 -43.28 12.23
C THR A 432 -12.35 -43.79 12.41
N MET A 433 -12.17 -44.94 13.06
CA MET A 433 -10.88 -45.62 13.19
C MET A 433 -10.35 -46.12 11.85
N ASP A 434 -11.24 -46.67 11.00
CA ASP A 434 -10.88 -47.12 9.67
C ASP A 434 -10.48 -45.94 8.77
N ASP A 435 -11.24 -44.83 8.82
CA ASP A 435 -10.89 -43.59 8.12
C ASP A 435 -9.56 -43.00 8.60
N ALA A 436 -9.36 -42.91 9.91
CA ALA A 436 -8.10 -42.43 10.51
C ALA A 436 -6.91 -43.30 10.08
N ARG A 437 -7.07 -44.63 10.04
CA ARG A 437 -6.03 -45.56 9.56
C ARG A 437 -5.64 -45.27 8.11
N VAL A 438 -6.63 -45.02 7.25
CA VAL A 438 -6.37 -44.65 5.84
C VAL A 438 -5.57 -43.35 5.75
N LEU A 439 -5.92 -42.34 6.56
CA LEU A 439 -5.18 -41.07 6.59
C LEU A 439 -3.74 -41.23 7.07
N LEU A 440 -3.51 -41.98 8.14
CA LEU A 440 -2.16 -42.29 8.63
C LEU A 440 -1.33 -43.06 7.60
N GLY A 441 -1.96 -44.01 6.89
CA GLY A 441 -1.35 -44.72 5.77
C GLY A 441 -0.91 -43.78 4.64
N ARG A 442 -1.73 -42.78 4.28
CA ARG A 442 -1.38 -41.77 3.27
C ARG A 442 -0.20 -40.90 3.69
N ILE A 443 -0.09 -40.56 4.98
CA ILE A 443 1.06 -39.82 5.50
C ILE A 443 2.33 -40.67 5.34
N LEU A 444 2.30 -41.94 5.75
CA LEU A 444 3.44 -42.86 5.59
C LEU A 444 3.86 -43.03 4.14
N ASP A 445 2.90 -43.23 3.23
CA ASP A 445 3.14 -43.35 1.79
C ASP A 445 3.85 -42.10 1.23
N ALA A 446 3.40 -40.91 1.64
CA ALA A 446 4.04 -39.67 1.25
C ALA A 446 5.52 -39.59 1.68
N PHE A 447 5.84 -40.02 2.91
CA PHE A 447 7.23 -40.06 3.40
C PHE A 447 8.09 -41.08 2.66
N VAL A 448 7.57 -42.29 2.43
CA VAL A 448 8.27 -43.34 1.68
C VAL A 448 8.57 -42.86 0.26
N GLY A 449 7.59 -42.23 -0.40
CA GLY A 449 7.81 -41.62 -1.70
C GLY A 449 8.93 -40.58 -1.68
N LYS A 450 9.01 -39.76 -0.62
CA LYS A 450 10.01 -38.67 -0.55
C LYS A 450 11.42 -39.23 -0.39
N PHE A 451 11.58 -40.27 0.43
CA PHE A 451 12.84 -41.02 0.51
C PHE A 451 13.20 -41.67 -0.82
N GLY A 452 12.23 -42.18 -1.57
CA GLY A 452 12.43 -42.69 -2.94
C GLY A 452 12.99 -41.61 -3.89
N THR A 453 12.45 -40.39 -3.84
CA THR A 453 12.94 -39.25 -4.62
C THR A 453 14.33 -38.82 -4.18
N LEU A 454 14.57 -38.70 -2.86
CA LEU A 454 15.89 -38.34 -2.32
C LEU A 454 16.97 -39.37 -2.66
N LYS A 455 16.64 -40.67 -2.64
CA LYS A 455 17.55 -41.75 -3.05
C LYS A 455 18.06 -41.55 -4.48
N ARG A 456 17.25 -40.98 -5.37
CA ARG A 456 17.63 -40.69 -6.76
C ARG A 456 18.41 -39.39 -6.91
N ILE A 457 18.01 -38.34 -6.19
CA ILE A 457 18.57 -36.99 -6.33
C ILE A 457 19.91 -36.84 -5.59
N VAL A 458 20.06 -37.43 -4.40
CA VAL A 458 21.26 -37.25 -3.56
C VAL A 458 22.54 -37.67 -4.30
N PRO A 459 22.62 -38.84 -4.97
CA PRO A 459 23.81 -39.20 -5.75
C PRO A 459 24.15 -38.18 -6.84
N GLN A 460 23.15 -37.69 -7.57
CA GLN A 460 23.34 -36.69 -8.63
C GLN A 460 23.89 -35.37 -8.09
N LEU A 461 23.38 -34.91 -6.94
CA LEU A 461 23.87 -33.69 -6.29
C LEU A 461 25.30 -33.86 -5.72
N VAL A 462 25.67 -35.08 -5.32
CA VAL A 462 27.04 -35.38 -4.87
C VAL A 462 27.99 -35.33 -6.06
N GLU A 463 27.62 -35.94 -7.19
CA GLU A 463 28.38 -35.87 -8.45
C GLU A 463 28.53 -34.42 -8.95
N GLU A 464 27.44 -33.64 -9.03
CA GLU A 464 27.48 -32.21 -9.39
C GLU A 464 28.33 -31.37 -8.42
N GLY A 465 28.29 -31.70 -7.13
CA GLY A 465 29.11 -31.06 -6.10
C GLY A 465 30.60 -31.39 -6.23
N GLU A 466 30.94 -32.60 -6.68
CA GLU A 466 32.30 -33.03 -6.97
C GLU A 466 32.82 -32.40 -8.27
N GLU A 467 32.02 -32.38 -9.34
CA GLU A 467 32.34 -31.69 -10.61
C GLU A 467 32.47 -30.16 -10.44
N GLY A 468 31.63 -29.55 -9.60
CA GLY A 468 31.70 -28.12 -9.26
C GLY A 468 32.96 -27.77 -8.45
N LYS A 469 33.39 -28.66 -7.55
CA LYS A 469 34.69 -28.56 -6.86
C LYS A 469 35.83 -28.73 -7.87
N GLU A 470 35.76 -29.69 -8.78
CA GLU A 470 36.77 -29.88 -9.83
C GLU A 470 36.88 -28.67 -10.77
N ARG A 471 35.76 -28.07 -11.21
CA ARG A 471 35.76 -26.83 -12.01
C ARG A 471 36.32 -25.62 -11.25
N SER A 472 36.02 -25.51 -9.95
CA SER A 472 36.56 -24.44 -9.11
C SER A 472 38.06 -24.62 -8.87
N ILE A 473 38.51 -25.86 -8.67
CA ILE A 473 39.91 -26.25 -8.55
C ILE A 473 40.66 -26.05 -9.89
N LEU A 474 40.03 -26.34 -11.03
CA LEU A 474 40.58 -26.09 -12.36
C LEU A 474 40.72 -24.59 -12.66
N ARG A 475 39.74 -23.75 -12.27
CA ARG A 475 39.87 -22.28 -12.35
C ARG A 475 41.02 -21.75 -11.50
N LEU A 476 41.15 -22.23 -10.26
CA LEU A 476 42.27 -21.88 -9.37
C LEU A 476 43.64 -22.34 -9.92
N LYS A 477 43.69 -23.48 -10.62
CA LYS A 477 44.90 -23.98 -11.29
C LYS A 477 45.23 -23.27 -12.61
N LEU A 478 44.26 -22.65 -13.27
CA LEU A 478 44.46 -21.84 -14.49
C LEU A 478 44.89 -20.40 -14.17
N GLU A 479 44.61 -19.88 -12.97
CA GLU A 479 45.03 -18.53 -12.52
C GLU A 479 46.47 -18.46 -11.97
N VAL A 480 47.18 -19.58 -11.88
CA VAL A 480 48.61 -19.63 -11.50
C VAL A 480 49.34 -20.49 -12.54
N PRO A 481 50.04 -19.91 -13.53
CA PRO A 481 51.23 -19.07 -13.29
C PRO A 481 51.43 -17.91 -14.31
N MET A 482 51.42 -16.64 -13.85
CA MET A 482 51.99 -15.50 -14.60
C MET A 482 53.02 -14.67 -13.82
N GLN A 483 53.46 -15.13 -12.64
CA GLN A 483 54.36 -14.34 -11.77
C GLN A 483 55.76 -14.92 -11.54
N VAL A 484 56.17 -15.98 -12.26
CA VAL A 484 57.53 -16.54 -12.12
C VAL A 484 58.22 -16.62 -13.47
N THR A 485 58.50 -15.47 -14.10
CA THR A 485 59.62 -15.26 -15.04
C THR A 485 59.65 -13.80 -15.47
N MET A 486 60.16 -12.90 -14.64
CA MET A 486 60.70 -11.57 -15.01
C MET A 486 61.37 -10.99 -13.76
N SER A 487 62.45 -11.62 -13.30
CA SER A 487 63.42 -11.01 -12.39
C SER A 487 64.82 -11.24 -12.97
N SER A 488 65.18 -10.33 -13.88
CA SER A 488 66.48 -9.67 -13.98
C SER A 488 67.73 -10.46 -13.57
N SER A 489 68.54 -10.81 -14.58
CA SER A 489 69.99 -10.54 -14.54
C SER A 489 70.25 -9.31 -15.42
#